data_AF-A0A849WXQ9-F1
#
_entry.id   AF-A0A849WXQ9-F1
#
_cell.length_a   1.000
_cell.length_b   1.000
_cell.length_c   1.000
_cell.angle_alpha   90.00
_cell.angle_beta   90.00
_cell.angle_gamma   90.00
#
_symmetry.space_group_name_H-M   'P 1'
#
loop_
_entity.id
_entity.type
_entity.pdbx_description
1 polymer ?
#
loop_
_entity_poly.entity_id
_entity_poly.type
_entity_poly.pdbx_seq_one_letter_code
_entity_poly.pdbx_strand_id
1 'polypeptide(L)'
;MLKALAYILVFAGSAQASTRMSALVARAQSELPVAQSPVLIFDKDEIDWLFLQAGALGDTERHQAKRTEVIRAYVREKAGVDLTDGEAGSYEPYLYAAKDSAVALPVGDLGRKKYKMCAVFPADPNSNQLLEIRRVLGLANRDVYGDLGFDQVTAKLSYEEAMLFSLYHEMGHCLDKTYFPQTYVDYADPHAQHLSESFAEAFSLLALAREGKTDLGARRALIRTLYSWEMGKYHATHPQGGFGSEFHAYGGVIYYLAPVLERAQALIEGRREGQASSISSVAELAERIVREGALPPRLFQGIYSLMAEGENEALARYERYAADHPDLFLEVYQGLLSYRSKIKEDASRAIDVSLRTRERSGVLADLNLRGRCGLLESSEKYYQYLDELRDELRV
;
A
#
# COMPACT_ATOMS: atom_id res chain seq x y z
N MET A 1 -12.71 -7.92 56.90
CA MET A 1 -11.79 -8.27 55.79
C MET A 1 -12.55 -8.09 54.48
N LEU A 2 -12.53 -6.88 53.92
CA LEU A 2 -13.08 -6.58 52.60
C LEU A 2 -11.91 -6.11 51.73
N LYS A 3 -11.53 -6.92 50.74
CA LYS A 3 -10.53 -6.58 49.74
C LYS A 3 -11.14 -5.54 48.80
N ALA A 4 -10.67 -4.31 48.89
CA ALA A 4 -10.98 -3.26 47.93
C ALA A 4 -10.31 -3.59 46.59
N LEU A 5 -11.14 -3.87 45.58
CA LEU A 5 -10.73 -3.89 44.18
C LEU A 5 -10.40 -2.45 43.77
N ALA A 6 -9.12 -2.13 43.63
CA ALA A 6 -8.69 -0.88 43.02
C ALA A 6 -8.87 -1.02 41.49
N TYR A 7 -9.99 -0.53 40.98
CA TYR A 7 -10.10 -0.18 39.56
C TYR A 7 -9.21 1.03 39.31
N ILE A 8 -8.06 0.80 38.69
CA ILE A 8 -7.25 1.86 38.11
C ILE A 8 -7.98 2.33 36.85
N LEU A 9 -8.87 3.31 37.04
CA LEU A 9 -9.41 4.11 35.96
C LEU A 9 -8.32 5.12 35.55
N VAL A 10 -7.51 4.75 34.56
CA VAL A 10 -6.64 5.71 33.84
C VAL A 10 -7.55 6.55 32.94
N PHE A 11 -8.18 7.57 33.50
CA PHE A 11 -8.71 8.66 32.70
C PHE A 11 -7.56 9.64 32.42
N ALA A 12 -6.80 9.38 31.36
CA ALA A 12 -5.83 10.33 30.83
C ALA A 12 -6.50 11.14 29.70
N GLY A 13 -7.26 12.16 30.08
CA GLY A 13 -7.54 13.28 29.17
C GLY A 13 -6.23 14.04 28.98
N SER A 14 -5.50 13.74 27.91
CA SER A 14 -4.28 14.44 27.53
C SER A 14 -4.53 15.12 26.20
N ALA A 15 -4.29 16.43 26.14
CA ALA A 15 -3.83 17.03 24.90
C ALA A 15 -2.46 16.37 24.62
N GLN A 16 -2.50 15.18 24.02
CA GLN A 16 -1.31 14.45 23.60
C GLN A 16 -0.63 15.35 22.57
N ALA A 17 0.58 15.81 22.88
CA ALA A 17 1.55 16.07 21.83
C ALA A 17 1.51 14.83 20.91
N SER A 18 1.36 15.06 19.61
CA SER A 18 1.21 14.01 18.61
C SER A 18 2.22 14.28 17.52
N THR A 19 2.83 13.24 16.96
CA THR A 19 3.76 13.42 15.84
C THR A 19 3.00 13.95 14.62
N ARG A 20 3.73 14.42 13.61
CA ARG A 20 3.10 14.76 12.32
C ARG A 20 2.33 13.58 11.71
N MET A 21 2.82 12.35 11.92
CA MET A 21 2.14 11.13 11.45
C MET A 21 0.87 10.86 12.27
N SER A 22 0.92 10.96 13.60
CA SER A 22 -0.26 10.82 14.45
C SER A 22 -1.37 11.82 14.10
N ALA A 23 -1.00 13.07 13.82
CA ALA A 23 -1.95 14.09 13.38
C ALA A 23 -2.58 13.76 12.01
N LEU A 24 -1.79 13.20 11.09
CA LEU A 24 -2.28 12.71 9.80
C LEU A 24 -3.24 11.53 9.97
N VAL A 25 -2.88 10.53 10.79
CA VAL A 25 -3.74 9.37 11.09
C VAL A 25 -5.06 9.83 11.71
N ALA A 26 -5.02 10.72 12.69
CA ALA A 26 -6.21 11.27 13.32
C ALA A 26 -7.12 11.99 12.31
N ARG A 27 -6.54 12.82 11.42
CA ARG A 27 -7.28 13.49 10.35
C ARG A 27 -7.94 12.47 9.42
N ALA A 28 -7.16 11.54 8.87
CA ALA A 28 -7.65 10.52 7.95
C ALA A 28 -8.73 9.64 8.59
N GLN A 29 -8.55 9.24 9.85
CA GLN A 29 -9.51 8.45 10.61
C GLN A 29 -10.84 9.20 10.81
N SER A 30 -10.79 10.53 11.01
CA SER A 30 -11.99 11.36 11.19
C SER A 30 -12.82 11.54 9.92
N GLU A 31 -12.24 11.33 8.73
CA GLU A 31 -12.96 11.40 7.46
C GLU A 31 -13.64 10.08 7.07
N LEU A 32 -13.33 8.98 7.77
CA LEU A 32 -13.89 7.67 7.46
C LEU A 32 -15.40 7.64 7.75
N PRO A 33 -16.20 7.04 6.85
CA PRO A 33 -17.64 6.93 7.07
C PRO A 33 -17.93 5.99 8.25
N VAL A 34 -19.01 6.28 8.99
CA VAL A 34 -19.55 5.33 9.98
C VAL A 34 -20.09 4.12 9.22
N ALA A 35 -19.36 3.01 9.28
CA ALA A 35 -19.66 1.79 8.56
C ALA A 35 -20.05 0.66 9.51
N GLN A 36 -20.75 -0.35 8.97
CA GLN A 36 -21.09 -1.56 9.73
C GLN A 36 -19.84 -2.36 10.13
N SER A 37 -18.80 -2.33 9.31
CA SER A 37 -17.46 -2.86 9.61
C SER A 37 -16.51 -1.66 9.71
N PRO A 38 -16.06 -1.26 10.90
CA PRO A 38 -15.18 -0.11 11.06
C PRO A 38 -13.85 -0.30 10.31
N VAL A 39 -13.29 0.81 9.85
CA VAL A 39 -11.91 0.89 9.37
C VAL A 39 -11.08 1.56 10.46
N LEU A 40 -9.98 0.94 10.86
CA LEU A 40 -9.06 1.48 11.86
C LEU A 40 -7.67 1.66 11.26
N ILE A 41 -7.20 2.90 11.23
CA ILE A 41 -5.83 3.25 10.88
C ILE A 41 -4.99 3.16 12.15
N PHE A 42 -3.98 2.27 12.13
CA PHE A 42 -3.05 2.13 13.24
C PHE A 42 -2.04 3.28 13.25
N ASP A 43 -2.08 4.07 14.32
CA ASP A 43 -1.01 5.00 14.62
C ASP A 43 0.20 4.22 15.16
N LYS A 44 1.18 3.99 14.28
CA LYS A 44 2.39 3.22 14.62
C LYS A 44 3.23 3.90 15.72
N ASP A 45 3.14 5.22 15.89
CA ASP A 45 3.87 5.92 16.95
C ASP A 45 3.19 5.73 18.30
N GLU A 46 1.86 5.80 18.33
CA GLU A 46 1.06 5.49 19.53
C GLU A 46 1.24 4.03 19.94
N ILE A 47 1.20 3.09 19.00
CA ILE A 47 1.42 1.66 19.29
C ILE A 47 2.82 1.40 19.84
N ASP A 48 3.87 1.96 19.23
CA ASP A 48 5.24 1.80 19.74
C ASP A 48 5.37 2.31 21.17
N TRP A 49 4.77 3.46 21.46
CA TRP A 49 4.72 4.01 22.81
C TRP A 49 4.03 3.05 23.78
N LEU A 50 2.89 2.46 23.39
CA LEU A 50 2.18 1.49 24.21
C LEU A 50 2.96 0.19 24.42
N PHE A 51 3.65 -0.32 23.41
CA PHE A 51 4.54 -1.48 23.55
C PHE A 51 5.70 -1.21 24.50
N LEU A 52 6.26 0.00 24.44
CA LEU A 52 7.32 0.44 25.33
C LEU A 52 6.83 0.51 26.79
N GLN A 53 5.66 1.13 27.04
CA GLN A 53 5.04 1.22 28.37
C GLN A 53 4.69 -0.15 28.95
N ALA A 54 4.24 -1.10 28.11
CA ALA A 54 3.93 -2.46 28.53
C ALA A 54 5.19 -3.33 28.78
N GLY A 55 6.39 -2.85 28.44
CA GLY A 55 7.61 -3.65 28.42
C GLY A 55 7.44 -4.87 27.51
N ALA A 56 6.95 -4.62 26.28
CA ALA A 56 6.61 -5.61 25.27
C ALA A 56 7.61 -5.65 24.09
N LEU A 57 8.76 -4.96 24.22
CA LEU A 57 9.80 -4.95 23.18
C LEU A 57 10.70 -6.18 23.27
N GLY A 58 10.99 -6.81 22.13
CA GLY A 58 11.88 -7.97 21.99
C GLY A 58 11.18 -9.23 21.48
N ASP A 59 11.96 -10.23 21.11
CA ASP A 59 11.49 -11.31 20.23
C ASP A 59 11.13 -12.60 20.98
N THR A 60 10.76 -12.48 22.26
CA THR A 60 10.35 -13.63 23.08
C THR A 60 8.83 -13.83 23.01
N GLU A 61 8.35 -15.07 23.17
CA GLU A 61 6.92 -15.39 23.24
C GLU A 61 6.18 -14.54 24.30
N ARG A 62 6.84 -14.27 25.43
CA ARG A 62 6.30 -13.40 26.49
C ARG A 62 6.09 -11.96 26.00
N HIS A 63 7.02 -11.42 25.22
CA HIS A 63 6.88 -10.07 24.65
C HIS A 63 5.81 -10.04 23.56
N GLN A 64 5.76 -11.07 22.71
CA GLN A 64 4.71 -11.21 21.70
C GLN A 64 3.32 -11.25 22.33
N ALA A 65 3.12 -12.06 23.38
CA ALA A 65 1.84 -12.10 24.11
C ALA A 65 1.41 -10.74 24.66
N LYS A 66 2.35 -9.97 25.24
CA LYS A 66 2.09 -8.60 25.69
C LYS A 66 1.73 -7.65 24.53
N ARG A 67 2.40 -7.77 23.37
CA ARG A 67 2.05 -6.97 22.18
C ARG A 67 0.64 -7.30 21.71
N THR A 68 0.27 -8.58 21.68
CA THR A 68 -1.11 -9.01 21.38
C THR A 68 -2.13 -8.40 22.35
N GLU A 69 -1.85 -8.39 23.65
CA GLU A 69 -2.71 -7.74 24.66
C GLU A 69 -2.88 -6.23 24.40
N VAL A 70 -1.77 -5.52 24.10
CA VAL A 70 -1.80 -4.09 23.76
C VAL A 70 -2.62 -3.84 22.50
N ILE A 71 -2.43 -4.63 21.44
CA ILE A 71 -3.19 -4.51 20.19
C ILE A 71 -4.69 -4.70 20.44
N ARG A 72 -5.08 -5.70 21.24
CA ARG A 72 -6.49 -5.93 21.58
C ARG A 72 -7.09 -4.74 22.31
N ALA A 73 -6.38 -4.22 23.32
CA ALA A 73 -6.81 -3.06 24.08
C ALA A 73 -6.98 -1.83 23.18
N TYR A 74 -6.00 -1.56 22.33
CA TYR A 74 -6.02 -0.45 21.37
C TYR A 74 -7.20 -0.55 20.40
N VAL A 75 -7.42 -1.72 19.79
CA VAL A 75 -8.55 -1.92 18.85
C VAL A 75 -9.89 -1.77 19.56
N ARG A 76 -10.01 -2.30 20.78
CA ARG A 76 -11.24 -2.14 21.57
C ARG A 76 -11.50 -0.68 21.93
N GLU A 77 -10.48 0.07 22.30
CA GLU A 77 -10.59 1.50 22.62
C GLU A 77 -10.95 2.33 21.39
N LYS A 78 -10.21 2.18 20.28
CA LYS A 78 -10.33 3.06 19.12
C LYS A 78 -11.50 2.70 18.19
N ALA A 79 -11.83 1.41 18.07
CA ALA A 79 -12.84 0.93 17.14
C ALA A 79 -14.04 0.24 17.80
N GLY A 80 -14.00 0.00 19.13
CA GLY A 80 -15.06 -0.73 19.83
C GLY A 80 -15.11 -2.22 19.50
N VAL A 81 -14.12 -2.76 18.80
CA VAL A 81 -14.13 -4.15 18.31
C VAL A 81 -13.37 -5.06 19.27
N ASP A 82 -13.98 -6.19 19.64
CA ASP A 82 -13.31 -7.23 20.43
C ASP A 82 -12.59 -8.22 19.49
N LEU A 83 -11.27 -8.30 19.63
CA LEU A 83 -10.44 -9.29 18.94
C LEU A 83 -10.10 -10.46 19.88
N THR A 84 -10.04 -11.65 19.30
CA THR A 84 -9.38 -12.82 19.91
C THR A 84 -7.85 -12.66 19.87
N ASP A 85 -7.12 -13.48 20.63
CA ASP A 85 -5.65 -13.44 20.62
C ASP A 85 -5.07 -13.82 19.24
N GLY A 86 -5.71 -14.75 18.53
CA GLY A 86 -5.30 -15.10 17.17
C GLY A 86 -5.52 -13.94 16.18
N GLU A 87 -6.65 -13.24 16.28
CA GLU A 87 -6.96 -12.08 15.46
C GLU A 87 -6.05 -10.87 15.73
N ALA A 88 -5.68 -10.62 16.98
CA ALA A 88 -4.73 -9.56 17.30
C ALA A 88 -3.27 -9.98 17.00
N GLY A 89 -2.94 -11.26 17.18
CA GLY A 89 -1.64 -11.81 16.87
C GLY A 89 -1.30 -11.75 15.37
N SER A 90 -2.29 -11.75 14.48
CA SER A 90 -2.05 -11.58 13.04
C SER A 90 -1.67 -10.14 12.65
N TYR A 91 -1.94 -9.15 13.50
CA TYR A 91 -1.54 -7.75 13.28
C TYR A 91 -0.14 -7.44 13.80
N GLU A 92 0.34 -8.22 14.78
CA GLU A 92 1.64 -8.00 15.42
C GLU A 92 2.82 -7.91 14.44
N PRO A 93 2.93 -8.77 13.40
CA PRO A 93 4.01 -8.65 12.43
C PRO A 93 4.09 -7.27 11.78
N TYR A 94 2.96 -6.65 11.45
CA TYR A 94 2.91 -5.35 10.75
C TYR A 94 3.12 -4.14 11.66
N LEU A 95 3.08 -4.37 12.97
CA LEU A 95 3.32 -3.35 14.00
C LEU A 95 4.70 -3.47 14.65
N TYR A 96 5.40 -4.60 14.46
CA TYR A 96 6.69 -4.85 15.12
C TYR A 96 7.76 -5.41 14.17
N ALA A 97 7.51 -6.52 13.46
CA ALA A 97 8.54 -7.23 12.68
C ALA A 97 8.75 -6.68 11.26
N ALA A 98 7.67 -6.44 10.53
CA ALA A 98 7.61 -5.94 9.16
C ALA A 98 7.00 -4.52 9.14
N LYS A 99 7.46 -3.67 10.06
CA LYS A 99 6.87 -2.36 10.33
C LYS A 99 7.02 -1.37 9.16
N ASP A 100 7.98 -1.60 8.28
CA ASP A 100 8.18 -0.87 7.02
C ASP A 100 7.10 -1.16 5.97
N SER A 101 6.35 -2.25 6.13
CA SER A 101 5.28 -2.61 5.22
C SER A 101 4.04 -1.75 5.46
N ALA A 102 3.41 -1.34 4.34
CA ALA A 102 2.06 -0.82 4.33
C ALA A 102 1.11 -1.94 3.93
N VAL A 103 0.00 -2.09 4.66
CA VAL A 103 -0.98 -3.15 4.37
C VAL A 103 -2.37 -2.80 4.91
N ALA A 104 -3.40 -3.22 4.19
CA ALA A 104 -4.76 -3.32 4.65
C ALA A 104 -5.09 -4.78 5.00
N LEU A 105 -5.63 -5.03 6.20
CA LEU A 105 -5.95 -6.39 6.66
C LEU A 105 -7.38 -6.44 7.21
N PRO A 106 -8.30 -7.16 6.54
CA PRO A 106 -9.60 -7.46 7.12
C PRO A 106 -9.46 -8.51 8.22
N VAL A 107 -10.28 -8.38 9.27
CA VAL A 107 -10.39 -9.40 10.33
C VAL A 107 -11.84 -9.81 10.53
N GLY A 108 -12.07 -11.10 10.80
CA GLY A 108 -13.40 -11.66 11.02
C GLY A 108 -13.60 -12.98 10.28
N ASP A 109 -14.85 -13.29 9.96
CA ASP A 109 -15.21 -14.50 9.20
C ASP A 109 -15.02 -14.23 7.70
N LEU A 110 -13.76 -14.36 7.26
CA LEU A 110 -13.35 -14.13 5.87
C LEU A 110 -14.10 -15.07 4.90
N GLY A 111 -14.34 -16.32 5.31
CA GLY A 111 -15.05 -17.32 4.50
C GLY A 111 -16.53 -16.98 4.26
N ARG A 112 -17.15 -16.14 5.11
CA ARG A 112 -18.52 -15.66 4.94
C ARG A 112 -18.62 -14.18 4.54
N LYS A 113 -17.51 -13.54 4.17
CA LYS A 113 -17.44 -12.10 3.83
C LYS A 113 -18.00 -11.20 4.94
N LYS A 114 -17.82 -11.59 6.21
CA LYS A 114 -18.28 -10.82 7.37
C LYS A 114 -17.08 -10.30 8.13
N TYR A 115 -16.62 -9.11 7.76
CA TYR A 115 -15.54 -8.42 8.45
C TYR A 115 -16.05 -7.81 9.76
N LYS A 116 -15.34 -8.08 10.85
CA LYS A 116 -15.49 -7.32 12.10
C LYS A 116 -14.92 -5.92 11.95
N MET A 117 -13.80 -5.78 11.22
CA MET A 117 -13.07 -4.54 11.00
C MET A 117 -12.11 -4.71 9.81
N CYS A 118 -11.68 -3.62 9.21
CA CYS A 118 -10.49 -3.58 8.35
C CYS A 118 -9.42 -2.69 9.00
N ALA A 119 -8.23 -3.25 9.21
CA ALA A 119 -7.09 -2.53 9.76
C ALA A 119 -6.23 -1.96 8.65
N VAL A 120 -5.85 -0.69 8.77
CA VAL A 120 -4.90 -0.01 7.89
C VAL A 120 -3.59 0.20 8.64
N PHE A 121 -2.50 -0.33 8.09
CA PHE A 121 -1.16 -0.14 8.60
C PHE A 121 -0.40 0.72 7.58
N PRO A 122 -0.20 2.04 7.82
CA PRO A 122 0.58 2.87 6.90
C PRO A 122 2.05 2.45 6.89
N ALA A 123 2.80 2.80 5.83
CA ALA A 123 4.26 2.63 5.81
C ALA A 123 4.92 3.32 7.02
N ASP A 124 6.06 2.80 7.47
CA ASP A 124 6.74 3.35 8.65
C ASP A 124 7.11 4.84 8.43
N PRO A 125 6.70 5.75 9.34
CA PRO A 125 7.09 7.16 9.30
C PRO A 125 8.60 7.41 9.43
N ASN A 126 9.41 6.39 9.72
CA ASN A 126 10.88 6.45 9.73
C ASN A 126 11.52 6.00 8.41
N SER A 127 10.72 5.93 7.33
CA SER A 127 11.18 5.71 5.96
C SER A 127 11.71 7.00 5.30
N ASN A 128 12.16 6.90 4.05
CA ASN A 128 12.55 8.04 3.22
C ASN A 128 12.22 7.77 1.75
N GLN A 129 12.40 8.78 0.88
CA GLN A 129 12.08 8.67 -0.55
C GLN A 129 12.81 7.49 -1.23
N LEU A 130 14.07 7.24 -0.88
CA LEU A 130 14.86 6.14 -1.44
C LEU A 130 14.27 4.78 -1.09
N LEU A 131 13.92 4.57 0.17
CA LEU A 131 13.34 3.32 0.65
C LEU A 131 11.96 3.08 0.03
N GLU A 132 11.11 4.11 -0.07
CA GLU A 132 9.80 3.96 -0.72
C GLU A 132 9.92 3.63 -2.21
N ILE A 133 10.82 4.29 -2.95
CA ILE A 133 11.04 3.96 -4.37
C ILE A 133 11.61 2.55 -4.53
N ARG A 134 12.53 2.13 -3.64
CA ARG A 134 13.04 0.75 -3.64
C ARG A 134 11.94 -0.28 -3.35
N ARG A 135 11.05 0.00 -2.40
CA ARG A 135 9.92 -0.87 -2.06
C ARG A 135 8.94 -1.00 -3.22
N VAL A 136 8.56 0.12 -3.85
CA VAL A 136 7.57 0.13 -4.93
C VAL A 136 8.12 -0.50 -6.22
N LEU A 137 9.39 -0.25 -6.57
CA LEU A 137 9.99 -0.78 -7.80
C LEU A 137 10.65 -2.15 -7.61
N GLY A 138 10.97 -2.54 -6.37
CA GLY A 138 11.90 -3.64 -6.09
C GLY A 138 13.32 -3.33 -6.60
N LEU A 139 13.70 -2.05 -6.62
CA LEU A 139 14.95 -1.54 -7.24
C LEU A 139 16.23 -2.13 -6.64
N ALA A 140 16.15 -2.77 -5.47
CA ALA A 140 17.28 -3.46 -4.86
C ALA A 140 17.65 -4.78 -5.56
N ASN A 141 16.77 -5.32 -6.41
CA ASN A 141 17.01 -6.58 -7.12
C ASN A 141 17.94 -6.37 -8.32
N ARG A 142 19.23 -6.72 -8.14
CA ARG A 142 20.26 -6.58 -9.18
C ARG A 142 20.05 -7.52 -10.37
N ASP A 143 19.39 -8.66 -10.19
CA ASP A 143 19.10 -9.58 -11.29
C ASP A 143 18.08 -9.00 -12.28
N VAL A 144 17.31 -8.00 -11.84
CA VAL A 144 16.31 -7.30 -12.63
C VAL A 144 16.86 -6.00 -13.19
N TYR A 145 17.37 -5.14 -12.31
CA TYR A 145 17.70 -3.76 -12.66
C TYR A 145 19.19 -3.52 -12.99
N GLY A 146 20.05 -4.52 -12.78
CA GLY A 146 21.50 -4.38 -12.97
C GLY A 146 22.08 -3.24 -12.13
N ASP A 147 22.71 -2.28 -12.81
CA ASP A 147 23.33 -1.09 -12.19
C ASP A 147 22.37 0.11 -12.06
N LEU A 148 21.10 -0.05 -12.45
CA LEU A 148 20.12 1.04 -12.40
C LEU A 148 19.87 1.46 -10.96
N GLY A 149 20.11 2.74 -10.69
CA GLY A 149 20.04 3.32 -9.35
C GLY A 149 18.84 4.24 -9.13
N PHE A 150 18.58 4.53 -7.85
CA PHE A 150 17.52 5.47 -7.44
C PHE A 150 17.64 6.86 -8.07
N ASP A 151 18.87 7.36 -8.25
CA ASP A 151 19.09 8.69 -8.83
C ASP A 151 18.60 8.75 -10.29
N GLN A 152 18.65 7.63 -11.02
CA GLN A 152 18.25 7.53 -12.43
C GLN A 152 16.73 7.44 -12.62
N VAL A 153 15.95 7.11 -11.58
CA VAL A 153 14.48 7.12 -11.67
C VAL A 153 14.01 8.58 -11.71
N THR A 154 13.39 9.06 -12.79
CA THR A 154 13.03 10.49 -12.94
C THR A 154 11.65 10.82 -12.35
N ALA A 155 10.71 9.87 -12.40
CA ALA A 155 9.31 10.07 -12.03
C ALA A 155 9.03 10.00 -10.51
N LYS A 156 10.01 10.32 -9.66
CA LYS A 156 9.92 10.13 -8.20
C LYS A 156 8.83 11.00 -7.56
N LEU A 157 8.10 10.41 -6.62
CA LEU A 157 7.28 11.15 -5.64
C LEU A 157 8.19 11.62 -4.50
N SER A 158 7.99 12.82 -3.97
CA SER A 158 8.60 13.27 -2.72
C SER A 158 8.25 12.30 -1.58
N TYR A 159 9.02 12.33 -0.49
CA TYR A 159 8.75 11.47 0.66
C TYR A 159 7.33 11.69 1.23
N GLU A 160 6.91 12.95 1.35
CA GLU A 160 5.57 13.30 1.84
C GLU A 160 4.47 12.77 0.90
N GLU A 161 4.65 12.94 -0.42
CA GLU A 161 3.72 12.38 -1.42
C GLU A 161 3.65 10.86 -1.32
N ALA A 162 4.78 10.16 -1.20
CA ALA A 162 4.83 8.70 -1.08
C ALA A 162 4.18 8.19 0.21
N MET A 163 4.42 8.87 1.33
CA MET A 163 3.83 8.55 2.64
C MET A 163 2.31 8.68 2.62
N LEU A 164 1.79 9.81 2.11
CA LEU A 164 0.34 10.02 1.99
C LEU A 164 -0.29 9.04 1.00
N PHE A 165 0.38 8.78 -0.12
CA PHE A 165 -0.08 7.78 -1.09
C PHE A 165 -0.19 6.41 -0.43
N SER A 166 0.82 6.00 0.34
CA SER A 166 0.80 4.71 1.03
C SER A 166 -0.36 4.62 2.02
N LEU A 167 -0.63 5.66 2.82
CA LEU A 167 -1.76 5.68 3.73
C LEU A 167 -3.10 5.57 2.98
N TYR A 168 -3.31 6.42 1.98
CA TYR A 168 -4.57 6.43 1.23
C TYR A 168 -4.77 5.17 0.39
N HIS A 169 -3.70 4.51 -0.03
CA HIS A 169 -3.76 3.25 -0.77
C HIS A 169 -4.36 2.14 0.10
N GLU A 170 -3.81 1.96 1.30
CA GLU A 170 -4.35 0.97 2.24
C GLU A 170 -5.76 1.34 2.74
N MET A 171 -6.04 2.63 2.94
CA MET A 171 -7.40 3.08 3.21
C MET A 171 -8.35 2.74 2.05
N GLY A 172 -7.89 2.90 0.80
CA GLY A 172 -8.62 2.54 -0.40
C GLY A 172 -9.01 1.06 -0.39
N HIS A 173 -8.07 0.16 -0.10
CA HIS A 173 -8.37 -1.26 0.07
C HIS A 173 -9.47 -1.52 1.12
N CYS A 174 -9.40 -0.90 2.30
CA CYS A 174 -10.42 -1.07 3.33
C CYS A 174 -11.79 -0.45 3.00
N LEU A 175 -11.84 0.53 2.10
CA LEU A 175 -13.07 1.18 1.65
C LEU A 175 -13.67 0.54 0.40
N ASP A 176 -12.91 -0.34 -0.27
CA ASP A 176 -13.35 -1.11 -1.41
C ASP A 176 -14.39 -2.17 -0.98
N LYS A 177 -15.60 -2.04 -1.52
CA LYS A 177 -16.72 -2.95 -1.23
C LYS A 177 -16.84 -4.09 -2.23
N THR A 178 -16.06 -4.05 -3.30
CA THR A 178 -16.24 -4.91 -4.48
C THR A 178 -15.03 -5.81 -4.67
N TYR A 179 -13.84 -5.25 -4.88
CA TYR A 179 -12.69 -6.01 -5.38
C TYR A 179 -11.83 -6.56 -4.23
N PHE A 180 -11.51 -5.75 -3.22
CA PHE A 180 -10.79 -6.19 -2.03
C PHE A 180 -11.49 -7.35 -1.31
N PRO A 181 -12.83 -7.38 -1.15
CA PRO A 181 -13.47 -8.55 -0.57
C PRO A 181 -13.40 -9.81 -1.44
N GLN A 182 -13.29 -9.66 -2.76
CA GLN A 182 -13.14 -10.80 -3.68
C GLN A 182 -11.76 -11.44 -3.55
N THR A 183 -10.69 -10.65 -3.38
CA THR A 183 -9.31 -11.17 -3.28
C THR A 183 -9.10 -12.07 -2.05
N TYR A 184 -9.75 -11.79 -0.92
CA TYR A 184 -9.65 -12.63 0.29
C TYR A 184 -10.51 -13.89 0.25
N VAL A 185 -11.54 -13.94 -0.60
CA VAL A 185 -12.43 -15.09 -0.71
C VAL A 185 -11.92 -16.05 -1.78
N ASP A 186 -11.53 -15.48 -2.91
CA ASP A 186 -11.03 -16.19 -4.07
C ASP A 186 -9.53 -15.88 -4.20
N TYR A 187 -8.75 -16.31 -3.19
CA TYR A 187 -7.29 -16.15 -3.11
C TYR A 187 -6.53 -16.87 -4.24
N ALA A 188 -7.21 -17.28 -5.31
CA ALA A 188 -6.66 -17.88 -6.52
C ALA A 188 -6.90 -17.04 -7.81
N ASP A 189 -7.47 -15.83 -7.70
CA ASP A 189 -7.72 -14.97 -8.87
C ASP A 189 -6.77 -13.74 -8.92
N PRO A 190 -5.71 -13.76 -9.76
CA PRO A 190 -4.81 -12.61 -9.92
C PRO A 190 -5.47 -11.40 -10.59
N HIS A 191 -6.56 -11.60 -11.35
CA HIS A 191 -7.31 -10.48 -11.93
C HIS A 191 -8.09 -9.72 -10.86
N ALA A 192 -8.71 -10.41 -9.91
CA ALA A 192 -9.32 -9.77 -8.75
C ALA A 192 -8.32 -8.91 -7.97
N GLN A 193 -7.07 -9.38 -7.83
CA GLN A 193 -6.00 -8.59 -7.22
C GLN A 193 -5.67 -7.33 -8.03
N HIS A 194 -5.58 -7.43 -9.35
CA HIS A 194 -5.40 -6.27 -10.22
C HIS A 194 -6.51 -5.22 -10.06
N LEU A 195 -7.77 -5.65 -9.95
CA LEU A 195 -8.89 -4.73 -9.75
C LEU A 195 -8.82 -4.05 -8.37
N SER A 196 -8.43 -4.77 -7.33
CA SER A 196 -8.27 -4.20 -5.99
C SER A 196 -7.13 -3.19 -5.92
N GLU A 197 -5.97 -3.50 -6.52
CA GLU A 197 -4.83 -2.59 -6.64
C GLU A 197 -5.18 -1.35 -7.48
N SER A 198 -5.93 -1.55 -8.56
CA SER A 198 -6.46 -0.46 -9.40
C SER A 198 -7.36 0.47 -8.62
N PHE A 199 -8.24 -0.07 -7.77
CA PHE A 199 -9.12 0.71 -6.90
C PHE A 199 -8.32 1.53 -5.89
N ALA A 200 -7.41 0.88 -5.16
CA ALA A 200 -6.60 1.53 -4.13
C ALA A 200 -5.74 2.68 -4.71
N GLU A 201 -5.16 2.50 -5.89
CA GLU A 201 -4.36 3.53 -6.55
C GLU A 201 -5.21 4.69 -7.12
N ALA A 202 -6.37 4.40 -7.72
CA ALA A 202 -7.31 5.43 -8.16
C ALA A 202 -7.86 6.24 -6.97
N PHE A 203 -8.25 5.56 -5.89
CA PHE A 203 -8.69 6.18 -4.64
C PHE A 203 -7.62 7.11 -4.08
N SER A 204 -6.36 6.65 -4.02
CA SER A 204 -5.24 7.42 -3.49
C SER A 204 -5.00 8.72 -4.24
N LEU A 205 -5.02 8.67 -5.58
CA LEU A 205 -4.86 9.87 -6.40
C LEU A 205 -5.97 10.90 -6.16
N LEU A 206 -7.22 10.43 -6.10
CA LEU A 206 -8.37 11.30 -5.88
C LEU A 206 -8.38 11.88 -4.46
N ALA A 207 -8.00 11.08 -3.45
CA ALA A 207 -7.86 11.56 -2.07
C ALA A 207 -6.76 12.62 -1.95
N LEU A 208 -5.61 12.39 -2.59
CA LEU A 208 -4.50 13.35 -2.64
C LEU A 208 -4.86 14.63 -3.41
N ALA A 209 -5.66 14.53 -4.46
CA ALA A 209 -6.16 15.69 -5.19
C ALA A 209 -7.04 16.59 -4.31
N ARG A 210 -7.83 16.03 -3.38
CA ARG A 210 -8.59 16.81 -2.37
C ARG A 210 -7.68 17.60 -1.44
N GLU A 211 -6.47 17.10 -1.18
CA GLU A 211 -5.43 17.81 -0.41
C GLU A 211 -4.59 18.78 -1.27
N GLY A 212 -4.98 19.00 -2.53
CA GLY A 212 -4.29 19.91 -3.45
C GLY A 212 -3.08 19.30 -4.17
N LYS A 213 -2.83 17.99 -4.02
CA LYS A 213 -1.75 17.29 -4.73
C LYS A 213 -2.28 16.67 -6.03
N THR A 214 -2.43 17.51 -7.07
CA THR A 214 -3.17 17.18 -8.29
C THR A 214 -2.34 16.63 -9.45
N ASP A 215 -1.01 16.66 -9.36
CA ASP A 215 -0.10 16.23 -10.44
C ASP A 215 0.78 15.05 -10.00
N LEU A 216 0.10 13.92 -9.75
CA LEU A 216 0.74 12.70 -9.26
C LEU A 216 0.46 11.48 -10.14
N GLY A 217 -0.65 11.46 -10.87
CA GLY A 217 -1.09 10.27 -11.59
C GLY A 217 -0.14 9.89 -12.72
N ALA A 218 0.36 10.85 -13.49
CA ALA A 218 1.33 10.58 -14.55
C ALA A 218 2.66 10.02 -13.98
N ARG A 219 3.19 10.62 -12.91
CA ARG A 219 4.42 10.15 -12.24
C ARG A 219 4.23 8.74 -11.68
N ARG A 220 3.09 8.48 -11.02
CA ARG A 220 2.75 7.17 -10.46
C ARG A 220 2.57 6.11 -11.54
N ALA A 221 1.94 6.45 -12.65
CA ALA A 221 1.78 5.57 -13.81
C ALA A 221 3.14 5.14 -14.38
N LEU A 222 4.08 6.08 -14.54
CA LEU A 222 5.44 5.77 -15.01
C LEU A 222 6.18 4.81 -14.05
N ILE A 223 6.09 5.04 -12.73
CA ILE A 223 6.70 4.13 -11.73
C ILE A 223 6.10 2.72 -11.83
N ARG A 224 4.77 2.60 -11.87
CA ARG A 224 4.08 1.29 -11.94
C ARG A 224 4.33 0.59 -13.27
N THR A 225 4.42 1.33 -14.38
CA THR A 225 4.85 0.83 -15.69
C THR A 225 6.28 0.30 -15.65
N LEU A 226 7.22 1.02 -15.03
CA LEU A 226 8.59 0.55 -14.89
C LEU A 226 8.67 -0.78 -14.11
N TYR A 227 7.95 -0.88 -12.99
CA TYR A 227 7.84 -2.14 -12.25
C TYR A 227 7.27 -3.26 -13.12
N SER A 228 6.15 -2.99 -13.82
CA SER A 228 5.48 -3.97 -14.68
C SER A 228 6.40 -4.49 -15.78
N TRP A 229 7.19 -3.60 -16.38
CA TRP A 229 8.11 -3.92 -17.47
C TRP A 229 9.33 -4.72 -17.00
N GLU A 230 10.03 -4.26 -15.96
CA GLU A 230 11.29 -4.87 -15.51
C GLU A 230 11.03 -6.03 -14.55
N MET A 231 10.53 -5.72 -13.36
CA MET A 231 10.28 -6.70 -12.30
C MET A 231 9.19 -7.70 -12.70
N GLY A 232 8.12 -7.22 -13.34
CA GLY A 232 7.01 -8.05 -13.78
C GLY A 232 7.41 -9.13 -14.77
N LYS A 233 8.19 -8.76 -15.79
CA LYS A 233 8.73 -9.70 -16.77
C LYS A 233 9.68 -10.70 -16.13
N TYR A 234 10.51 -10.26 -15.19
CA TYR A 234 11.38 -11.15 -14.44
C TYR A 234 10.58 -12.19 -13.65
N HIS A 235 9.57 -11.79 -12.88
CA HIS A 235 8.75 -12.72 -12.11
C HIS A 235 7.97 -13.70 -12.99
N ALA A 236 7.44 -13.25 -14.13
CA ALA A 236 6.72 -14.11 -15.08
C ALA A 236 7.60 -15.24 -15.63
N THR A 237 8.91 -15.01 -15.74
CA THR A 237 9.89 -15.99 -16.24
C THR A 237 10.63 -16.73 -15.12
N HIS A 238 10.52 -16.27 -13.88
CA HIS A 238 11.13 -16.88 -12.68
C HIS A 238 10.09 -17.10 -11.56
N PRO A 239 9.00 -17.85 -11.81
CA PRO A 239 7.88 -17.98 -10.89
C PRO A 239 8.26 -18.58 -9.53
N GLN A 240 9.35 -19.35 -9.46
CA GLN A 240 9.90 -19.92 -8.23
C GLN A 240 10.38 -18.88 -7.20
N GLY A 241 10.55 -17.62 -7.59
CA GLY A 241 10.98 -16.53 -6.70
C GLY A 241 9.92 -16.06 -5.69
N GLY A 242 8.67 -16.49 -5.84
CA GLY A 242 7.51 -15.92 -5.14
C GLY A 242 7.29 -16.31 -3.68
N PHE A 243 8.28 -16.88 -2.99
CA PHE A 243 8.15 -17.37 -1.61
C PHE A 243 6.86 -18.20 -1.35
N GLY A 244 6.42 -18.98 -2.34
CA GLY A 244 5.22 -19.83 -2.25
C GLY A 244 3.90 -19.19 -2.70
N SER A 245 3.89 -17.95 -3.20
CA SER A 245 2.71 -17.33 -3.83
C SER A 245 2.71 -17.55 -5.35
N GLU A 246 1.68 -18.23 -5.87
CA GLU A 246 1.48 -18.43 -7.32
C GLU A 246 1.21 -17.10 -8.07
N PHE A 247 0.77 -16.06 -7.35
CA PHE A 247 0.52 -14.72 -7.90
C PHE A 247 1.78 -13.93 -8.22
N HIS A 248 2.92 -14.35 -7.67
CA HIS A 248 4.18 -13.69 -7.94
C HIS A 248 4.46 -13.54 -9.44
N ALA A 249 4.17 -14.60 -10.22
CA ALA A 249 4.31 -14.60 -11.67
C ALA A 249 3.43 -13.54 -12.38
N TYR A 250 2.27 -13.22 -11.80
CA TYR A 250 1.33 -12.22 -12.33
C TYR A 250 1.63 -10.80 -11.84
N GLY A 251 2.61 -10.61 -10.94
CA GLY A 251 2.90 -9.33 -10.32
C GLY A 251 3.08 -8.19 -11.35
N GLY A 252 3.69 -8.48 -12.50
CA GLY A 252 3.85 -7.51 -13.58
C GLY A 252 2.53 -6.94 -14.09
N VAL A 253 1.57 -7.79 -14.42
CA VAL A 253 0.28 -7.37 -14.97
C VAL A 253 -0.67 -6.87 -13.87
N ILE A 254 -0.58 -7.41 -12.64
CA ILE A 254 -1.32 -6.89 -11.47
C ILE A 254 -1.00 -5.41 -11.28
N TYR A 255 0.28 -5.05 -11.31
CA TYR A 255 0.75 -3.69 -11.12
C TYR A 255 0.85 -2.86 -12.41
N TYR A 256 0.34 -3.33 -13.55
CA TYR A 256 0.17 -2.48 -14.73
C TYR A 256 -1.09 -1.59 -14.57
N LEU A 257 -0.92 -0.52 -13.80
CA LEU A 257 -2.01 0.37 -13.37
C LEU A 257 -2.09 1.67 -14.18
N ALA A 258 -1.26 1.85 -15.20
CA ALA A 258 -1.24 3.07 -16.01
C ALA A 258 -2.64 3.44 -16.57
N PRO A 259 -3.46 2.51 -17.11
CA PRO A 259 -4.79 2.87 -17.62
C PRO A 259 -5.71 3.54 -16.60
N VAL A 260 -5.72 3.06 -15.35
CA VAL A 260 -6.56 3.64 -14.28
C VAL A 260 -5.97 4.92 -13.71
N LEU A 261 -4.64 4.99 -13.57
CA LEU A 261 -3.93 6.16 -13.06
C LEU A 261 -4.03 7.36 -14.02
N GLU A 262 -3.89 7.13 -15.32
CA GLU A 262 -4.03 8.18 -16.34
C GLU A 262 -5.46 8.70 -16.44
N ARG A 263 -6.44 7.80 -16.33
CA ARG A 263 -7.86 8.17 -16.31
C ARG A 263 -8.22 8.98 -15.06
N ALA A 264 -7.69 8.61 -13.90
CA ALA A 264 -7.82 9.40 -12.67
C ALA A 264 -7.19 10.79 -12.83
N GLN A 265 -5.98 10.87 -13.40
CA GLN A 265 -5.29 12.13 -13.66
C GLN A 265 -6.10 13.05 -14.58
N ALA A 266 -6.65 12.51 -15.68
CA ALA A 266 -7.49 13.28 -16.60
C ALA A 266 -8.75 13.84 -15.91
N LEU A 267 -9.35 13.08 -14.98
CA LEU A 267 -10.50 13.56 -14.19
C LEU A 267 -10.11 14.72 -13.26
N ILE A 268 -8.96 14.61 -12.59
CA ILE A 268 -8.43 15.62 -11.68
C ILE A 268 -8.16 16.93 -12.45
N GLU A 269 -7.54 16.86 -13.63
CA GLU A 269 -7.24 18.01 -14.48
C GLU A 269 -8.49 18.67 -15.07
N GLY A 270 -9.53 17.88 -15.36
CA GLY A 270 -10.81 18.36 -15.91
C GLY A 270 -11.69 19.18 -14.95
N ARG A 271 -11.32 19.29 -13.66
CA ARG A 271 -11.91 20.12 -12.58
C ARG A 271 -13.42 20.02 -12.27
N ARG A 272 -14.27 19.40 -13.09
CA ARG A 272 -15.73 19.33 -12.85
C ARG A 272 -16.16 18.22 -11.87
N GLU A 273 -15.43 17.11 -11.81
CA GLU A 273 -15.77 15.96 -10.96
C GLU A 273 -14.63 15.57 -10.01
N GLY A 274 -13.41 16.10 -10.19
CA GLY A 274 -12.23 15.78 -9.37
C GLY A 274 -12.21 16.39 -7.96
N GLN A 275 -13.20 17.21 -7.61
CA GLN A 275 -13.35 17.80 -6.27
C GLN A 275 -14.40 17.04 -5.44
N ALA A 276 -14.28 15.71 -5.37
CA ALA A 276 -15.08 14.91 -4.46
C ALA A 276 -15.02 15.49 -3.05
N SER A 277 -16.18 15.83 -2.47
CA SER A 277 -16.24 16.54 -1.19
C SER A 277 -16.03 15.61 0.01
N SER A 278 -16.30 14.31 -0.15
CA SER A 278 -16.20 13.31 0.91
C SER A 278 -15.42 12.07 0.48
N ILE A 279 -14.86 11.33 1.45
CA ILE A 279 -14.19 10.03 1.21
C ILE A 279 -15.12 9.04 0.51
N SER A 280 -16.42 9.04 0.83
CA SER A 280 -17.39 8.18 0.14
C SER A 280 -17.51 8.53 -1.35
N SER A 281 -17.56 9.83 -1.70
CA SER A 281 -17.57 10.24 -3.10
C SER A 281 -16.27 9.92 -3.82
N VAL A 282 -15.13 9.94 -3.12
CA VAL A 282 -13.84 9.48 -3.66
C VAL A 282 -13.89 8.00 -4.00
N ALA A 283 -14.40 7.16 -3.09
CA ALA A 283 -14.53 5.72 -3.31
C ALA A 283 -15.44 5.39 -4.50
N GLU A 284 -16.59 6.08 -4.63
CA GLU A 284 -17.51 5.91 -5.76
C GLU A 284 -16.86 6.30 -7.10
N LEU A 285 -16.09 7.40 -7.12
CA LEU A 285 -15.34 7.82 -8.31
C LEU A 285 -14.23 6.83 -8.67
N ALA A 286 -13.51 6.30 -7.67
CA ALA A 286 -12.49 5.27 -7.88
C ALA A 286 -13.09 4.00 -8.49
N GLU A 287 -14.23 3.53 -7.97
CA GLU A 287 -14.95 2.38 -8.53
C GLU A 287 -15.32 2.59 -10.00
N ARG A 288 -15.83 3.78 -10.34
CA ARG A 288 -16.15 4.15 -11.73
C ARG A 288 -14.91 4.15 -12.62
N ILE A 289 -13.78 4.67 -12.15
CA ILE A 289 -12.51 4.66 -12.89
C ILE A 289 -12.05 3.23 -13.15
N VAL A 290 -12.10 2.35 -12.15
CA VAL A 290 -11.71 0.94 -12.29
C VAL A 290 -12.61 0.23 -13.29
N ARG A 291 -13.93 0.37 -13.16
CA ARG A 291 -14.90 -0.26 -14.08
C ARG A 291 -14.69 0.13 -15.54
N GLU A 292 -14.26 1.37 -15.79
CA GLU A 292 -14.13 1.93 -17.14
C GLU A 292 -12.69 1.91 -17.67
N GLY A 293 -11.69 1.61 -16.83
CA GLY A 293 -10.28 1.79 -17.14
C GLY A 293 -9.35 0.64 -16.76
N ALA A 294 -9.74 -0.26 -15.85
CA ALA A 294 -8.93 -1.42 -15.51
C ALA A 294 -8.88 -2.43 -16.66
N LEU A 295 -7.86 -3.29 -16.65
CA LEU A 295 -7.71 -4.29 -17.71
C LEU A 295 -8.88 -5.28 -17.67
N PRO A 296 -9.56 -5.55 -18.80
CA PRO A 296 -10.51 -6.64 -18.86
C PRO A 296 -9.79 -8.00 -18.73
N PRO A 297 -10.43 -9.05 -18.18
CA PRO A 297 -9.77 -10.31 -17.83
C PRO A 297 -8.98 -10.95 -18.98
N ARG A 298 -9.51 -10.90 -20.22
CA ARG A 298 -8.82 -11.49 -21.38
C ARG A 298 -7.57 -10.71 -21.79
N LEU A 299 -7.61 -9.37 -21.68
CA LEU A 299 -6.43 -8.54 -21.94
C LEU A 299 -5.39 -8.70 -20.85
N PHE A 300 -5.82 -8.77 -19.58
CA PHE A 300 -4.96 -9.11 -18.45
C PHE A 300 -4.20 -10.41 -18.71
N GLN A 301 -4.90 -11.48 -19.08
CA GLN A 301 -4.27 -12.76 -19.42
C GLN A 301 -3.32 -12.65 -20.63
N GLY A 302 -3.72 -11.89 -21.65
CA GLY A 302 -2.87 -11.69 -22.83
C GLY A 302 -1.57 -10.96 -22.52
N ILE A 303 -1.61 -9.95 -21.64
CA ILE A 303 -0.42 -9.22 -21.18
C ILE A 303 0.50 -10.15 -20.38
N TYR A 304 -0.07 -10.96 -19.49
CA TYR A 304 0.71 -11.98 -18.78
C TYR A 304 1.41 -12.95 -19.76
N SER A 305 0.69 -13.46 -20.77
CA SER A 305 1.28 -14.30 -21.82
C SER A 305 2.42 -13.61 -22.58
N LEU A 306 2.29 -12.31 -22.91
CA LEU A 306 3.39 -11.53 -23.52
C LEU A 306 4.64 -11.55 -22.63
N MET A 307 4.47 -11.40 -21.31
CA MET A 307 5.56 -11.38 -20.34
C MET A 307 6.20 -12.76 -20.13
N ALA A 308 5.37 -13.80 -19.96
CA ALA A 308 5.81 -15.14 -19.59
C ALA A 308 6.40 -15.94 -20.77
N GLU A 309 5.81 -15.78 -21.96
CA GLU A 309 6.15 -16.60 -23.14
C GLU A 309 6.96 -15.82 -24.18
N GLY A 310 6.91 -14.48 -24.10
CA GLY A 310 7.57 -13.58 -25.03
C GLY A 310 6.62 -12.98 -26.07
N GLU A 311 6.96 -11.76 -26.51
CA GLU A 311 6.07 -10.92 -27.31
C GLU A 311 5.63 -11.56 -28.63
N ASN A 312 6.56 -12.17 -29.36
CA ASN A 312 6.29 -12.71 -30.70
C ASN A 312 5.33 -13.92 -30.64
N GLU A 313 5.56 -14.84 -29.69
CA GLU A 313 4.76 -16.06 -29.56
C GLU A 313 3.33 -15.75 -29.12
N ALA A 314 3.18 -14.91 -28.10
CA ALA A 314 1.88 -14.50 -27.60
C ALA A 314 1.11 -13.68 -28.64
N LEU A 315 1.73 -12.71 -29.33
CA LEU A 315 1.04 -11.94 -30.37
C LEU A 315 0.58 -12.81 -31.54
N ALA A 316 1.42 -13.74 -32.02
CA ALA A 316 1.03 -14.66 -33.09
C ALA A 316 -0.14 -15.58 -32.68
N ARG A 317 -0.19 -15.98 -31.40
CA ARG A 317 -1.36 -16.73 -30.88
C ARG A 317 -2.62 -15.87 -30.84
N TYR A 318 -2.55 -14.67 -30.28
CA TYR A 318 -3.72 -13.79 -30.16
C TYR A 318 -4.19 -13.25 -31.52
N GLU A 319 -3.30 -13.11 -32.50
CA GLU A 319 -3.66 -12.81 -33.89
C GLU A 319 -4.53 -13.92 -34.50
N ARG A 320 -4.12 -15.20 -34.32
CA ARG A 320 -4.94 -16.35 -34.75
C ARG A 320 -6.27 -16.40 -34.02
N TYR A 321 -6.27 -16.22 -32.70
CA TYR A 321 -7.52 -16.17 -31.92
C TYR A 321 -8.46 -15.05 -32.37
N ALA A 322 -7.93 -13.87 -32.72
CA ALA A 322 -8.71 -12.77 -33.25
C ALA A 322 -9.26 -13.06 -34.66
N ALA A 323 -8.54 -13.82 -35.49
CA ALA A 323 -9.03 -14.25 -36.80
C ALA A 323 -10.13 -15.32 -36.69
N ASP A 324 -9.95 -16.29 -35.80
CA ASP A 324 -10.87 -17.41 -35.61
C ASP A 324 -12.13 -17.03 -34.81
N HIS A 325 -11.98 -16.15 -33.82
CA HIS A 325 -13.01 -15.73 -32.86
C HIS A 325 -12.94 -14.21 -32.58
N PRO A 326 -13.26 -13.37 -33.59
CA PRO A 326 -13.07 -11.92 -33.51
C PRO A 326 -13.90 -11.24 -32.41
N ASP A 327 -15.08 -11.76 -32.10
CA ASP A 327 -15.96 -11.26 -31.03
C ASP A 327 -15.36 -11.40 -29.63
N LEU A 328 -14.44 -12.35 -29.43
CA LEU A 328 -13.81 -12.60 -28.13
C LEU A 328 -12.40 -12.01 -28.03
N PHE A 329 -11.67 -11.95 -29.15
CA PHE A 329 -10.22 -11.70 -29.13
C PHE A 329 -9.73 -10.53 -29.98
N LEU A 330 -10.56 -9.92 -30.83
CA LEU A 330 -10.11 -8.77 -31.64
C LEU A 330 -9.67 -7.59 -30.76
N GLU A 331 -10.50 -7.21 -29.79
CA GLU A 331 -10.17 -6.15 -28.82
C GLU A 331 -8.95 -6.51 -27.97
N VAL A 332 -8.81 -7.79 -27.60
CA VAL A 332 -7.66 -8.28 -26.84
C VAL A 332 -6.38 -8.11 -27.65
N TYR A 333 -6.37 -8.57 -28.90
CA TYR A 333 -5.21 -8.46 -29.78
C TYR A 333 -4.83 -6.99 -30.03
N GLN A 334 -5.81 -6.11 -30.29
CA GLN A 334 -5.57 -4.67 -30.41
C GLN A 334 -5.02 -4.06 -29.12
N GLY A 335 -5.54 -4.48 -27.96
CA GLY A 335 -5.04 -4.08 -26.65
C GLY A 335 -3.60 -4.52 -26.42
N LEU A 336 -3.21 -5.72 -26.84
CA LEU A 336 -1.82 -6.21 -26.75
C LEU A 336 -0.87 -5.42 -27.64
N LEU A 337 -1.30 -5.05 -28.85
CA LEU A 337 -0.51 -4.19 -29.73
C LEU A 337 -0.29 -2.80 -29.11
N SER A 338 -1.35 -2.21 -28.52
CA SER A 338 -1.28 -0.95 -27.80
C SER A 338 -0.34 -1.03 -26.60
N TYR A 339 -0.52 -2.04 -25.75
CA TYR A 339 0.35 -2.31 -24.60
C TYR A 339 1.83 -2.40 -25.02
N ARG A 340 2.15 -3.23 -26.02
CA ARG A 340 3.52 -3.39 -26.53
C ARG A 340 4.11 -2.05 -26.99
N SER A 341 3.33 -1.25 -27.71
CA SER A 341 3.81 0.03 -28.23
C SER A 341 4.14 1.03 -27.11
N LYS A 342 3.37 1.01 -26.02
CA LYS A 342 3.42 2.01 -24.97
C LYS A 342 4.35 1.65 -23.81
N ILE A 343 4.37 0.40 -23.38
CA ILE A 343 5.04 -0.02 -22.13
C ILE A 343 6.53 0.34 -22.13
N LYS A 344 7.23 0.11 -23.25
CA LYS A 344 8.66 0.38 -23.36
C LYS A 344 8.96 1.88 -23.39
N GLU A 345 8.13 2.66 -24.07
CA GLU A 345 8.27 4.11 -24.13
C GLU A 345 8.09 4.73 -22.73
N ASP A 346 7.02 4.35 -22.03
CA ASP A 346 6.74 4.87 -20.70
C ASP A 346 7.76 4.41 -19.66
N ALA A 347 8.20 3.14 -19.72
CA ALA A 347 9.27 2.67 -18.84
C ALA A 347 10.58 3.44 -19.08
N SER A 348 10.90 3.75 -20.34
CA SER A 348 12.08 4.56 -20.68
C SER A 348 11.95 6.00 -20.18
N ARG A 349 10.74 6.58 -20.21
CA ARG A 349 10.49 7.93 -19.66
C ARG A 349 10.65 8.00 -18.14
N ALA A 350 10.50 6.87 -17.44
CA ALA A 350 10.70 6.78 -16.00
C ALA A 350 12.19 6.79 -15.59
N ILE A 351 13.13 6.67 -16.54
CA ILE A 351 14.56 6.52 -16.30
C ILE A 351 15.38 7.54 -17.09
N ASP A 352 16.40 8.12 -16.46
CA ASP A 352 17.47 8.87 -17.12
C ASP A 352 18.83 8.21 -16.85
N VAL A 353 19.30 7.42 -17.81
CA VAL A 353 20.57 6.70 -17.73
C VAL A 353 21.80 7.61 -17.78
N SER A 354 21.64 8.89 -18.15
CA SER A 354 22.73 9.86 -18.13
C SER A 354 23.10 10.31 -16.72
N LEU A 355 22.20 10.14 -15.75
CA LEU A 355 22.45 10.43 -14.35
C LEU A 355 23.37 9.37 -13.75
N ARG A 356 24.35 9.83 -12.96
CA ARG A 356 25.24 8.92 -12.21
C ARG A 356 24.52 8.36 -11.00
N THR A 357 24.56 7.04 -10.85
CA THR A 357 24.15 6.36 -9.61
C THR A 357 25.11 6.73 -8.48
N ARG A 358 24.61 7.35 -7.41
CA ARG A 358 25.37 7.48 -6.15
C ARG A 358 24.98 6.35 -5.23
N GLU A 359 25.98 5.78 -4.57
CA GLU A 359 25.73 4.79 -3.52
C GLU A 359 25.11 5.50 -2.32
N ARG A 360 23.82 5.27 -2.09
CA ARG A 360 23.08 5.78 -0.93
C ARG A 360 22.73 4.60 -0.03
N SER A 361 23.23 4.61 1.21
CA SER A 361 22.83 3.68 2.26
C SER A 361 21.46 4.12 2.81
N GLY A 362 20.38 3.65 2.19
CA GLY A 362 19.05 3.73 2.79
C GLY A 362 18.94 2.64 3.85
N VAL A 363 19.23 2.97 5.12
CA VAL A 363 18.80 2.18 6.27
C VAL A 363 17.72 3.02 6.95
N LEU A 364 16.64 2.39 7.41
CA LEU A 364 15.68 3.06 8.28
C LEU A 364 16.45 3.67 9.46
N ALA A 365 16.06 4.84 9.96
CA ALA A 365 16.67 5.33 11.18
C ALA A 365 16.45 4.28 12.28
N ASP A 366 17.54 3.75 12.84
CA ASP A 366 17.46 2.78 13.92
C ASP A 366 16.88 3.47 15.16
N LEU A 367 15.59 3.24 15.39
CA LEU A 367 14.91 3.60 16.63
C LEU A 367 15.33 2.63 17.73
N ASN A 368 16.62 2.59 18.06
CA ASN A 368 17.08 1.85 19.23
C ASN A 368 16.67 2.59 20.50
N LEU A 369 15.40 2.41 20.88
CA LEU A 369 14.76 3.00 22.06
C LEU A 369 15.23 2.34 23.36
N ARG A 370 15.91 1.17 23.29
CA ARG A 370 16.35 0.41 24.48
C ARG A 370 17.39 1.13 25.32
N GLY A 371 18.09 2.14 24.78
CA GLY A 371 19.12 2.89 25.49
C GLY A 371 18.69 4.23 26.11
N ARG A 372 17.43 4.66 25.98
CA ARG A 372 17.03 6.06 26.26
C ARG A 372 15.96 6.18 27.35
N CYS A 373 16.34 5.93 28.60
CA CYS A 373 15.43 6.00 29.76
C CYS A 373 14.69 7.35 29.93
N GLY A 374 15.26 8.47 29.48
CA GLY A 374 14.62 9.80 29.57
C GLY A 374 13.43 10.02 28.62
N LEU A 375 13.31 9.22 27.55
CA LEU A 375 12.15 9.27 26.64
C LEU A 375 10.90 8.61 27.24
N LEU A 376 11.05 7.87 28.34
CA LEU A 376 9.94 7.21 29.05
C LEU A 376 9.20 8.15 30.02
N GLU A 377 9.72 9.35 30.25
CA GLU A 377 9.17 10.29 31.24
C GLU A 377 7.84 10.90 30.80
N SER A 378 7.62 11.08 29.49
CA SER A 378 6.34 11.53 28.93
C SER A 378 6.21 11.17 27.44
N SER A 379 4.98 11.00 26.96
CA SER A 379 4.68 10.81 25.53
C SER A 379 5.11 12.01 24.69
N GLU A 380 5.03 13.23 25.23
CA GLU A 380 5.45 14.46 24.54
C GLU A 380 6.94 14.46 24.18
N LYS A 381 7.82 14.10 25.12
CA LYS A 381 9.26 13.99 24.85
C LYS A 381 9.56 12.90 23.82
N TYR A 382 8.83 11.79 23.89
CA TYR A 382 8.94 10.70 22.93
C TYR A 382 8.57 11.15 21.52
N TYR A 383 7.40 11.80 21.35
CA TYR A 383 6.94 12.24 20.04
C TYR A 383 7.78 13.38 19.45
N GLN A 384 8.23 14.33 20.27
CA GLN A 384 9.16 15.36 19.81
C GLN A 384 10.46 14.75 19.27
N TYR A 385 11.03 13.77 19.99
CA TYR A 385 12.23 13.06 19.56
C TYR A 385 12.02 12.34 18.21
N LEU A 386 10.87 11.70 18.02
CA LEU A 386 10.56 11.03 16.74
C LEU A 386 10.49 12.02 15.58
N ASP A 387 9.83 13.17 15.76
CA ASP A 387 9.73 14.19 14.71
C ASP A 387 11.09 14.82 14.38
N GLU A 388 11.93 15.07 15.38
CA GLU A 388 13.31 15.56 15.18
C GLU A 388 14.14 14.57 14.34
N LEU A 389 14.11 13.28 14.68
CA LEU A 389 14.82 12.23 13.94
C LEU A 389 14.35 12.12 12.49
N ARG A 390 13.04 12.27 12.25
CA ARG A 390 12.45 12.17 10.91
C ARG A 390 12.74 13.38 10.04
N ASP A 391 12.88 14.56 10.63
CA ASP A 391 13.28 15.75 9.88
C ASP A 391 14.70 15.58 9.31
N GLU A 392 15.58 14.81 9.96
CA GLU A 392 16.90 14.43 9.42
C GLU A 392 16.80 13.45 8.23
N LEU A 393 15.78 12.56 8.21
CA LEU A 393 15.57 11.57 7.15
C LEU A 393 15.01 12.14 5.84
N ARG A 394 14.51 13.38 5.88
CA ARG A 394 13.88 14.05 4.73
C ARG A 394 14.89 14.72 3.78
N VAL A 395 16.18 14.73 4.12
CA VAL A 395 17.26 15.42 3.39
C VAL A 395 17.87 14.58 2.27
#